data_AF-A0A946JWW4-F1
#
_entry.id   AF-A0A946JWW4-F1
#
_cell.length_a   1.000
_cell.length_b   1.000
_cell.length_c   1.000
_cell.angle_alpha   90.00
_cell.angle_beta   90.00
_cell.angle_gamma   90.00
#
_symmetry.space_group_name_H-M   'P 1'
#
loop_
_entity.id
_entity.type
_entity.pdbx_description
1 polymer ?
#
loop_
_entity_poly.entity_id
_entity_poly.type
_entity_poly.pdbx_seq_one_letter_code
_entity_poly.pdbx_strand_id
1 'polypeptide(L)' 'MNRTSEPLSLAGTPAASPLGYYSWTFGQAARDPLYIMVIIYIFFPYFSNVVVGDPIRGQTLIGYLNAGAGAFMALTIPFM' A
#
# COMPACT_ATOMS: atom_id res chain seq x y z
N MET A 1 -35.68 11.54 -12.80
CA MET A 1 -34.49 11.39 -11.95
C MET A 1 -33.42 12.33 -12.49
N ASN A 2 -33.12 13.44 -11.80
CA ASN A 2 -32.25 14.50 -12.32
C ASN A 2 -30.77 14.17 -11.99
N ARG A 3 -29.93 13.88 -12.98
CA ARG A 3 -28.51 13.46 -12.79
C ARG A 3 -27.59 14.56 -12.22
N THR A 4 -28.12 15.73 -11.91
CA THR A 4 -27.35 16.94 -11.55
C THR A 4 -26.99 17.02 -10.07
N SER A 5 -27.28 16.00 -9.26
CA SER A 5 -27.15 16.06 -7.79
C SER A 5 -26.32 14.92 -7.18
N GLU A 6 -25.76 14.02 -7.98
CA GLU A 6 -24.88 12.97 -7.45
C GLU A 6 -23.55 13.58 -7.00
N PRO A 7 -23.07 13.24 -5.79
CA PRO A 7 -21.75 13.68 -5.35
C PRO A 7 -20.69 13.10 -6.30
N LEU A 8 -19.85 13.98 -6.83
CA LEU A 8 -18.73 13.62 -7.68
C LEU A 8 -17.51 13.31 -6.82
N SER A 9 -16.73 12.31 -7.24
CA SER A 9 -15.42 12.01 -6.67
C SER A 9 -14.40 13.09 -7.06
N LEU A 10 -13.22 13.04 -6.45
CA LEU A 10 -12.07 13.90 -6.81
C LEU A 10 -11.61 13.72 -8.26
N ALA A 11 -11.94 12.58 -8.89
CA ALA A 11 -11.62 12.28 -10.29
C ALA A 11 -12.73 12.75 -11.26
N GLY A 12 -13.79 13.41 -10.77
CA GLY A 12 -14.93 13.83 -11.59
C GLY A 12 -15.85 12.68 -12.04
N THR A 13 -15.63 11.48 -11.52
CA THR A 13 -16.50 10.30 -11.69
C THR A 13 -17.54 10.25 -10.58
N PRO A 14 -18.63 9.45 -10.71
CA PRO A 14 -19.57 9.26 -9.60
C PRO A 14 -18.86 8.81 -8.32
N ALA A 15 -19.22 9.38 -7.17
CA ALA A 15 -18.65 8.98 -5.89
C ALA A 15 -18.94 7.51 -5.58
N ALA A 16 -18.03 6.88 -4.84
CA ALA A 16 -18.23 5.51 -4.37
C ALA A 16 -19.48 5.43 -3.47
N SER A 17 -20.12 4.26 -3.41
CA SER A 17 -21.21 4.04 -2.46
C SER A 17 -20.67 4.13 -1.02
N PRO A 18 -21.53 4.44 -0.02
CA PRO A 18 -21.13 4.43 1.39
C PRO A 18 -20.44 3.13 1.81
N LEU A 19 -20.92 1.98 1.32
CA LEU A 19 -20.29 0.67 1.55
C LEU A 19 -18.89 0.58 0.95
N GLY A 20 -18.65 1.18 -0.21
CA GLY A 20 -17.32 1.25 -0.82
C GLY A 20 -16.32 2.06 0.01
N TYR A 21 -16.77 3.15 0.63
CA TYR A 21 -15.93 3.91 1.57
C TYR A 21 -15.58 3.08 2.80
N TYR A 22 -16.58 2.48 3.45
CA TYR A 22 -16.34 1.68 4.65
C TYR A 22 -15.48 0.45 4.36
N SER A 23 -15.74 -0.30 3.29
CA SER A 23 -14.95 -1.49 2.95
C SER A 23 -13.48 -1.16 2.73
N TRP A 24 -13.19 -0.07 2.02
CA TRP A 24 -11.82 0.40 1.81
C TRP A 24 -11.16 0.83 3.12
N THR A 25 -11.83 1.65 3.94
CA THR A 25 -11.25 2.12 5.21
C THR A 25 -10.98 0.97 6.18
N PHE A 26 -11.90 0.00 6.30
CA PHE A 26 -11.67 -1.18 7.15
C PHE A 26 -10.55 -2.07 6.60
N GLY A 27 -10.48 -2.26 5.28
CA GLY A 27 -9.38 -3.01 4.66
C GLY A 27 -8.02 -2.37 4.92
N GLN A 28 -7.94 -1.04 4.79
CA GLN A 28 -6.75 -0.27 5.13
C GLN A 28 -6.42 -0.37 6.62
N ALA A 29 -7.40 -0.14 7.50
CA ALA A 29 -7.22 -0.17 8.95
C ALA A 29 -6.76 -1.55 9.47
N ALA A 30 -7.18 -2.64 8.82
CA ALA A 30 -6.72 -3.98 9.18
C ALA A 30 -5.26 -4.24 8.76
N ARG A 31 -4.83 -3.70 7.62
CA ARG A 31 -3.50 -3.90 7.05
C ARG A 31 -2.44 -3.01 7.70
N ASP A 32 -2.77 -1.74 7.90
CA ASP A 32 -1.80 -0.69 8.24
C ASP A 32 -1.04 -0.96 9.55
N PRO A 33 -1.63 -1.48 10.64
CA PRO A 33 -0.89 -1.81 11.85
C PRO A 33 0.22 -2.83 11.63
N LEU A 34 -0.05 -3.89 10.86
CA LEU A 34 0.95 -4.91 10.53
C LEU A 34 2.08 -4.29 9.73
N TYR A 35 1.74 -3.55 8.67
CA TYR A 35 2.77 -3.03 7.77
C TYR A 35 3.60 -1.92 8.43
N ILE A 36 2.96 -0.97 9.12
CA ILE A 36 3.66 0.17 9.71
C ILE A 36 4.41 -0.25 10.97
N MET A 37 3.74 -0.86 11.96
CA MET A 37 4.41 -1.18 13.22
C MET A 37 5.38 -2.34 13.06
N VAL A 38 4.92 -3.46 12.50
CA VAL A 38 5.73 -4.69 12.47
C VAL A 38 6.73 -4.65 11.32
N ILE A 39 6.30 -4.34 10.10
CA ILE A 39 7.22 -4.40 8.96
C ILE A 39 8.19 -3.22 8.95
N ILE A 40 7.68 -1.98 9.01
CA ILE A 40 8.53 -0.78 8.89
C ILE A 40 9.33 -0.51 10.17
N TYR A 41 8.70 -0.52 11.34
CA TYR A 41 9.39 -0.11 12.57
C TYR A 41 10.11 -1.22 13.34
N ILE A 42 9.75 -2.49 13.13
CA ILE A 42 10.42 -3.62 13.82
C ILE A 42 11.29 -4.40 12.85
N PHE A 43 10.71 -4.93 11.77
CA PHE A 43 11.39 -5.88 10.90
C PHE A 43 12.47 -5.23 10.04
N PHE A 44 12.22 -4.11 9.36
CA PHE A 44 13.24 -3.47 8.53
C PHE A 44 14.51 -3.06 9.30
N PRO A 45 14.42 -2.43 10.50
CA PRO A 45 15.60 -2.19 11.33
C PRO A 45 16.30 -3.48 11.76
N TYR A 46 15.57 -4.50 12.20
CA TYR A 46 16.14 -5.79 12.58
C TYR A 46 16.89 -6.44 11.40
N PHE A 47 16.28 -6.46 10.23
CA PHE A 47 16.87 -7.01 9.02
C PHE A 47 18.17 -6.29 8.65
N SER A 48 18.14 -4.96 8.60
CA SER A 48 19.31 -4.17 8.22
C SER A 48 20.45 -4.25 9.24
N ASN A 49 20.15 -4.20 10.54
CA ASN A 49 21.17 -4.17 11.58
C ASN A 49 21.67 -5.55 12.02
N VAL A 50 20.80 -6.57 12.03
CA VAL A 50 21.13 -7.89 12.61
C VAL A 50 21.32 -8.95 11.52
N VAL A 51 20.42 -9.02 10.55
CA VAL A 51 20.49 -10.06 9.50
C VAL A 51 21.55 -9.72 8.46
N VAL A 52 21.59 -8.46 8.01
CA VAL A 52 22.60 -7.97 7.05
C VAL A 52 23.86 -7.50 7.75
N GLY A 53 23.73 -6.91 8.95
CA GLY A 53 24.87 -6.40 9.72
C GLY A 53 25.39 -5.03 9.26
N ASP A 54 24.79 -4.44 8.23
CA ASP A 54 25.12 -3.13 7.67
C ASP A 54 23.82 -2.37 7.36
N PRO A 55 23.54 -1.25 8.08
CA PRO A 55 22.33 -0.47 7.89
C PRO A 55 22.14 0.08 6.48
N ILE A 56 23.22 0.51 5.81
CA ILE A 56 23.18 1.11 4.47
C ILE A 56 22.90 0.03 3.43
N ARG A 57 23.63 -1.08 3.51
CA ARG A 57 23.41 -2.23 2.61
C ARG A 57 22.04 -2.85 2.81
N GLY A 58 21.60 -3.01 4.05
CA GLY A 58 20.26 -3.52 4.38
C GLY A 58 19.15 -2.66 3.79
N GLN A 59 19.25 -1.34 3.94
CA GLN A 59 18.30 -0.40 3.34
C GLN A 59 18.31 -0.48 1.80
N THR A 60 19.48 -0.64 1.19
CA THR A 60 19.62 -0.81 -0.27
C THR A 60 18.88 -2.06 -0.76
N LEU A 61 19.04 -3.19 -0.06
CA LEU A 61 18.36 -4.45 -0.39
C LEU A 61 16.84 -4.35 -0.26
N ILE A 62 16.35 -3.70 0.81
CA ILE A 62 14.91 -3.42 0.98
C ILE A 62 14.38 -2.57 -0.18
N GLY A 63 15.15 -1.59 -0.63
CA GLY A 63 14.83 -0.77 -1.80
C GLY A 63 14.69 -1.61 -3.07
N TYR A 64 15.67 -2.47 -3.36
CA TYR A 64 15.60 -3.36 -4.52
C TYR A 64 14.44 -4.35 -4.45
N LEU A 65 14.11 -4.88 -3.27
CA LEU A 65 12.96 -5.75 -3.08
C LEU A 65 11.64 -5.04 -3.44
N ASN A 66 11.46 -3.81 -2.94
CA ASN A 66 10.26 -3.02 -3.25
C ASN A 66 10.18 -2.62 -4.73
N ALA A 67 11.31 -2.26 -5.33
CA ALA A 67 11.37 -1.97 -6.76
C ALA A 67 11.02 -3.20 -7.60
N GLY A 68 11.56 -4.37 -7.26
CA GLY A 68 11.25 -5.64 -7.91
C GLY A 68 9.78 -6.04 -7.76
N ALA A 69 9.23 -5.90 -6.55
CA ALA A 69 7.81 -6.16 -6.29
C ALA A 69 6.92 -5.19 -7.09
N GLY A 70 7.27 -3.90 -7.14
CA GLY A 70 6.56 -2.89 -7.93
C GLY A 70 6.58 -3.19 -9.43
N ALA A 71 7.75 -3.57 -9.96
CA ALA A 71 7.89 -3.99 -11.35
C ALA A 71 7.06 -5.24 -11.65
N PHE A 72 7.09 -6.25 -10.77
CA PHE A 72 6.29 -7.45 -10.91
C PHE A 72 4.79 -7.12 -10.90
N MET A 73 4.33 -6.31 -9.94
CA MET A 73 2.93 -5.86 -9.88
C MET A 73 2.52 -5.15 -11.17
N ALA A 74 3.33 -4.21 -11.67
CA ALA A 74 3.05 -3.47 -12.89
C ALA A 74 2.86 -4.39 -14.11
N LEU A 75 3.65 -5.46 -14.19
CA LEU A 75 3.52 -6.46 -15.26
C LEU A 75 2.26 -7.33 -15.09
N THR A 76 1.82 -7.60 -13.86
CA THR A 76 0.68 -8.48 -13.58
C THR A 76 -0.69 -7.81 -13.52
N ILE A 77 -0.76 -6.50 -13.19
CA ILE A 77 -2.03 -5.76 -13.02
C ILE A 77 -2.98 -5.90 -14.23
N PRO A 78 -2.54 -5.84 -15.50
CA PRO A 78 -3.45 -5.98 -16.64
C PRO A 78 -4.18 -7.33 -16.74
N PHE A 79 -3.72 -8.34 -16.01
CA PHE A 79 -4.28 -9.71 -16.00
C PHE A 79 -5.21 -9.99 -14.81
N MET A 80 -5.44 -9.00 -13.94
CA MET A 80 -6.34 -9.08 -12.78
C MET A 80 -7.54 -8.15 -12.94
#